data_AF-A0A9N9YHB2-F1
#
_entry.id   AF-A0A9N9YHB2-F1
#
_cell.length_a   1.000
_cell.length_b   1.000
_cell.length_c   1.000
_cell.angle_alpha   90.00
_cell.angle_beta   90.00
_cell.angle_gamma   90.00
#
_symmetry.space_group_name_H-M   'P 1'
#
loop_
_entity.id
_entity.type
_entity.pdbx_description
1 polymer ?
#
loop_
_entity_poly.entity_id
_entity_poly.type
_entity_poly.pdbx_seq_one_letter_code
_entity_poly.pdbx_strand_id
1 'polypeptide(L)'
;MATWSSLAPEIRLMVLDALVSDGCRLAHLVTVSREWQSVIEPHIFSWITLTVSRLADLNQITHRNRHLVKSLYLAIELETYDCMKCKGQIDGLSYKDNRLVTTCIENLFSSLSTWKQDTSNLMLDISIYSPSDSEHWFKYLTFEPDVSTQNFEQYLKEKQRALHESSDRQHGWNAACQESLPELYAIETVFEEIMGEGPFDSEEEEFEWWSKLPFIPAVTGIRLRQQTRRRWKPAALERLFSRFPRLEKIHHEPWREWDRAIERFTDSAYERMFKSLPNVKRLVLFENFNQEYPARIYYAEALRIPSSAVGRAIGLASLKLDILSASFILDAADFFTITTGHTNWPFLTSLSLTSNLLMPDASTTELSSMLELAASAAKRMPKLRVMEIWNGRKGVAAVFRYQRDHGITWRATWDMDFESNVKKSWKSVWQMRRSSSEWTITKEVIGCGKDIQSHGDAIIQLQLINEILRPISLQQIQIEHKMRAASGMCLDRH
;
A
#
# COMPACT_ATOMS: atom_id res chain seq x y z
N MET A 1 -16.05 46.73 21.62
CA MET A 1 -16.19 45.31 21.24
C MET A 1 -14.83 44.82 20.80
N ALA A 2 -14.37 43.66 21.28
CA ALA A 2 -13.14 43.06 20.79
C ALA A 2 -13.36 42.59 19.34
N THR A 3 -12.43 42.88 18.44
CA THR A 3 -12.48 42.48 17.02
C THR A 3 -11.40 41.43 16.75
N TRP A 4 -11.56 40.61 15.71
CA TRP A 4 -10.52 39.65 15.28
C TRP A 4 -9.14 40.32 15.14
N SER A 5 -9.11 41.52 14.55
CA SER A 5 -7.90 42.33 14.38
C SER A 5 -7.25 42.84 15.68
N SER A 6 -7.96 42.80 16.82
CA SER A 6 -7.40 43.16 18.12
C SER A 6 -6.58 42.04 18.77
N LEU A 7 -6.65 40.81 18.23
CA LEU A 7 -5.82 39.69 18.66
C LEU A 7 -4.40 39.81 18.08
N ALA A 8 -3.41 39.44 18.89
CA ALA A 8 -2.03 39.33 18.43
C ALA A 8 -1.93 38.35 17.23
N PRO A 9 -1.06 38.61 16.23
CA PRO A 9 -0.91 37.75 15.05
C PRO A 9 -0.68 36.27 15.39
N GLU A 10 0.08 35.99 16.46
CA GLU A 10 0.39 34.64 16.92
C GLU A 10 -0.87 33.90 17.39
N ILE A 11 -1.74 34.59 18.12
CA ILE A 11 -3.02 34.03 18.59
C ILE A 11 -3.96 33.79 17.41
N ARG A 12 -4.01 34.72 16.45
CA ARG A 12 -4.79 34.54 15.22
C ARG A 12 -4.34 33.32 14.42
N LEU A 13 -3.02 33.15 14.25
CA LEU A 13 -2.44 32.00 13.57
C LEU A 13 -2.76 30.69 14.32
N MET A 14 -2.59 30.64 15.63
CA MET A 14 -2.91 29.46 16.44
C MET A 14 -4.39 29.05 16.30
N VAL A 15 -5.31 30.02 16.25
CA VAL A 15 -6.74 29.74 16.04
C VAL A 15 -6.99 29.19 14.64
N LEU A 16 -6.36 29.76 13.61
CA LEU A 16 -6.50 29.26 12.24
C LEU A 16 -5.89 27.86 12.07
N ASP A 17 -4.73 27.60 12.66
CA ASP A 17 -4.08 26.28 12.65
C ASP A 17 -4.93 25.24 13.38
N ALA A 18 -5.56 25.63 14.49
CA ALA A 18 -6.51 24.78 15.21
C ALA A 18 -7.74 24.45 14.34
N LEU A 19 -8.32 25.45 13.65
CA LEU A 19 -9.45 25.24 12.73
C LEU A 19 -9.09 24.30 11.58
N VAL A 20 -7.90 24.46 11.00
CA VAL A 20 -7.40 23.57 9.95
C VAL A 20 -7.25 22.14 10.46
N SER A 21 -6.79 21.98 11.71
CA SER A 21 -6.56 20.69 12.35
C SER A 21 -7.86 20.00 12.81
N ASP A 22 -8.93 20.76 13.01
CA ASP A 22 -10.24 20.28 13.51
C ASP A 22 -11.05 19.51 12.44
N GLY A 23 -10.59 19.47 11.18
CA GLY A 23 -11.23 18.69 10.11
C GLY A 23 -12.59 19.23 9.63
N CYS A 24 -13.00 20.42 10.12
CA CYS A 24 -14.21 21.11 9.69
C CYS A 24 -14.17 21.51 8.20
N ARG A 25 -15.35 21.78 7.60
CA ARG A 25 -15.44 22.26 6.21
C ARG A 25 -14.87 23.68 6.07
N LEU A 26 -13.59 23.81 5.74
CA LEU A 26 -12.90 25.10 5.72
C LEU A 26 -13.26 26.04 4.56
N ALA A 27 -13.92 25.55 3.51
CA ALA A 27 -14.11 26.31 2.27
C ALA A 27 -14.85 27.65 2.48
N HIS A 28 -15.83 27.69 3.38
CA HIS A 28 -16.59 28.91 3.68
C HIS A 28 -15.78 29.94 4.48
N LEU A 29 -14.72 29.51 5.17
CA LEU A 29 -13.89 30.37 6.00
C LEU A 29 -12.86 31.17 5.18
N VAL A 30 -12.59 30.73 3.96
CA VAL A 30 -11.70 31.40 3.00
C VAL A 30 -12.22 32.80 2.62
N THR A 31 -13.53 33.03 2.69
CA THR A 31 -14.14 34.32 2.30
C THR A 31 -14.15 35.35 3.43
N VAL A 32 -13.75 34.97 4.66
CA VAL A 32 -13.78 35.84 5.84
C VAL A 32 -12.83 37.03 5.69
N SER A 33 -11.59 36.78 5.27
CA SER A 33 -10.58 37.82 5.02
C SER A 33 -9.41 37.27 4.20
N ARG A 34 -8.54 38.16 3.71
CA ARG A 34 -7.29 37.75 3.03
C ARG A 34 -6.34 36.97 3.94
N GLU A 35 -6.32 37.27 5.24
CA GLU A 35 -5.53 36.52 6.22
C GLU A 35 -6.01 35.07 6.29
N TRP A 36 -7.31 34.87 6.50
CA TRP A 36 -7.91 33.54 6.57
C TRP A 36 -7.72 32.77 5.27
N GLN A 37 -7.94 33.42 4.12
CA GLN A 37 -7.66 32.86 2.80
C GLN A 37 -6.21 32.37 2.67
N SER A 38 -5.25 33.19 3.07
CA SER A 38 -3.82 32.89 2.92
C SER A 38 -3.36 31.69 3.76
N VAL A 39 -4.00 31.44 4.90
CA VAL A 39 -3.70 30.29 5.76
C VAL A 39 -4.45 29.05 5.29
N ILE A 40 -5.74 29.19 4.97
CA ILE A 40 -6.63 28.05 4.72
C ILE A 40 -6.48 27.47 3.29
N GLU A 41 -6.34 28.30 2.25
CA GLU A 41 -6.25 27.80 0.87
C GLU A 41 -5.10 26.80 0.66
N PRO A 42 -3.88 27.00 1.21
CA PRO A 42 -2.82 25.99 1.15
C PRO A 42 -3.23 24.62 1.67
N HIS A 43 -4.10 24.52 2.67
CA HIS A 43 -4.59 23.25 3.18
C HIS A 43 -5.66 22.64 2.27
N ILE A 44 -6.66 23.43 1.86
CA ILE A 44 -7.75 22.96 0.99
C ILE A 44 -7.22 22.49 -0.37
N PHE A 45 -6.30 23.24 -0.97
CA PHE A 45 -5.76 22.94 -2.30
C PHE A 45 -4.59 21.95 -2.27
N SER A 46 -4.03 21.62 -1.10
CA SER A 46 -2.96 20.62 -1.00
C SER A 46 -3.37 19.24 -1.47
N TRP A 47 -4.65 18.89 -1.30
CA TRP A 47 -5.21 17.60 -1.66
C TRP A 47 -6.53 17.78 -2.42
N ILE A 48 -6.60 17.32 -3.66
CA ILE A 48 -7.80 17.43 -4.49
C ILE A 48 -8.27 16.03 -4.89
N THR A 49 -9.51 15.70 -4.51
CA THR A 49 -10.23 14.54 -5.05
C THR A 49 -10.83 14.86 -6.41
N LEU A 50 -10.53 14.05 -7.40
CA LEU A 50 -11.03 14.13 -8.77
C LEU A 50 -11.97 12.96 -9.02
N THR A 51 -13.26 13.25 -9.00
CA THR A 51 -14.27 12.39 -9.63
C THR A 51 -14.24 12.60 -11.14
N VAL A 52 -14.88 11.71 -11.90
CA VAL A 52 -15.02 11.84 -13.37
C VAL A 52 -15.53 13.23 -13.77
N SER A 53 -16.54 13.76 -13.06
CA SER A 53 -17.07 15.10 -13.31
C SER A 53 -16.07 16.23 -13.00
N ARG A 54 -15.37 16.15 -11.86
CA ARG A 54 -14.38 17.18 -11.47
C ARG A 54 -13.12 17.16 -12.30
N LEU A 55 -12.80 16.02 -12.93
CA LEU A 55 -11.65 15.90 -13.81
C LEU A 55 -11.77 16.81 -15.03
N ALA A 56 -12.97 16.94 -15.60
CA ALA A 56 -13.23 17.83 -16.74
C ALA A 56 -12.91 19.30 -16.39
N ASP A 57 -13.13 19.70 -15.14
CA ASP A 57 -12.93 21.06 -14.65
C ASP A 57 -11.57 21.27 -13.94
N LEU A 58 -10.67 20.27 -13.93
CA LEU A 58 -9.43 20.30 -13.15
C LEU A 58 -8.62 21.58 -13.37
N ASN A 59 -8.44 21.99 -14.63
CA ASN A 59 -7.67 23.18 -14.97
C ASN A 59 -8.35 24.48 -14.53
N GLN A 60 -9.69 24.52 -14.49
CA GLN A 60 -10.44 25.67 -13.99
C GLN A 60 -10.35 25.73 -12.46
N ILE A 61 -10.56 24.60 -11.78
CA ILE A 61 -10.49 24.46 -10.32
C ILE A 61 -9.11 24.87 -9.79
N THR A 62 -8.05 24.53 -10.52
CA THR A 62 -6.66 24.73 -10.08
C THR A 62 -5.97 25.95 -10.69
N HIS A 63 -6.65 26.73 -11.55
CA HIS A 63 -6.01 27.80 -12.34
C HIS A 63 -5.11 28.73 -11.52
N ARG A 64 -5.61 29.25 -10.39
CA ARG A 64 -4.88 30.18 -9.50
C ARG A 64 -4.03 29.49 -8.42
N ASN A 65 -4.42 28.27 -8.03
CA ASN A 65 -3.91 27.58 -6.84
C ASN A 65 -3.08 26.33 -7.15
N ARG A 66 -2.71 26.13 -8.43
CA ARG A 66 -1.94 24.96 -8.91
C ARG A 66 -0.66 24.71 -8.12
N HIS A 67 0.04 25.76 -7.74
CA HIS A 67 1.28 25.69 -6.96
C HIS A 67 1.09 25.17 -5.52
N LEU A 68 -0.15 25.20 -5.01
CA LEU A 68 -0.50 24.65 -3.69
C LEU A 68 -0.81 23.15 -3.75
N VAL A 69 -1.08 22.61 -4.95
CA VAL A 69 -1.50 21.21 -5.12
C VAL A 69 -0.32 20.26 -4.92
N LYS A 70 -0.43 19.42 -3.88
CA LYS A 70 0.57 18.41 -3.53
C LYS A 70 0.11 17.00 -3.88
N SER A 71 -1.19 16.75 -3.84
CA SER A 71 -1.79 15.45 -4.13
C SER A 71 -3.06 15.56 -4.97
N LEU A 72 -3.17 14.72 -5.99
CA LEU A 72 -4.41 14.49 -6.74
C LEU A 72 -4.87 13.05 -6.50
N TYR A 73 -6.11 12.88 -6.05
CA TYR A 73 -6.75 11.59 -5.89
C TYR A 73 -7.81 11.39 -6.96
N LEU A 74 -7.49 10.65 -8.02
CA LEU A 74 -8.42 10.28 -9.07
C LEU A 74 -9.23 9.05 -8.65
N ALA A 75 -10.52 9.24 -8.44
CA ALA A 75 -11.49 8.19 -8.18
C ALA A 75 -12.33 7.96 -9.45
N ILE A 76 -12.12 6.81 -10.08
CA ILE A 76 -12.90 6.33 -11.24
C ILE A 76 -13.95 5.36 -10.69
N GLU A 77 -15.18 5.84 -10.63
CA GLU A 77 -16.34 5.07 -10.21
C GLU A 77 -16.93 4.33 -11.42
N LEU A 78 -16.91 3.01 -11.36
CA LEU A 78 -17.43 2.11 -12.37
C LEU A 78 -18.95 1.93 -12.23
N GLU A 79 -19.59 1.30 -13.22
CA GLU A 79 -21.01 0.98 -13.14
C GLU A 79 -21.34 0.12 -11.91
N THR A 80 -22.51 0.39 -11.32
CA THR A 80 -23.10 -0.46 -10.30
C THR A 80 -23.53 -1.78 -10.92
N TYR A 81 -23.44 -2.86 -10.16
CA TYR A 81 -23.89 -4.18 -10.58
C TYR A 81 -24.79 -4.79 -9.51
N ASP A 82 -25.60 -5.78 -9.91
CA ASP A 82 -26.49 -6.48 -8.99
C ASP A 82 -25.91 -7.85 -8.57
N CYS A 83 -26.70 -8.61 -7.81
CA CYS A 83 -26.28 -9.89 -7.27
C CYS A 83 -26.10 -11.00 -8.35
N MET A 84 -26.39 -10.75 -9.63
CA MET A 84 -26.09 -11.73 -10.69
C MET A 84 -24.58 -12.01 -10.78
N LYS A 85 -23.73 -10.98 -10.64
CA LYS A 85 -22.27 -11.14 -10.57
C LYS A 85 -21.81 -11.96 -9.35
N CYS A 86 -22.60 -11.98 -8.28
CA CYS A 86 -22.28 -12.82 -7.11
C CYS A 86 -22.47 -14.32 -7.38
N LYS A 87 -23.28 -14.72 -8.39
CA LYS A 87 -23.80 -16.10 -8.54
C LYS A 87 -23.36 -16.82 -9.82
N GLY A 88 -22.50 -16.24 -10.65
CA GLY A 88 -21.86 -16.98 -11.75
C GLY A 88 -21.80 -16.33 -13.13
N GLN A 89 -21.90 -15.01 -13.24
CA GLN A 89 -21.53 -14.31 -14.48
C GLN A 89 -20.17 -13.64 -14.30
N ILE A 90 -19.11 -14.32 -14.77
CA ILE A 90 -17.78 -13.70 -14.92
C ILE A 90 -17.75 -13.06 -16.30
N ASP A 91 -18.19 -11.82 -16.36
CA ASP A 91 -17.70 -10.92 -17.39
C ASP A 91 -16.75 -10.00 -16.66
N GLY A 92 -15.52 -9.82 -17.15
CA GLY A 92 -14.59 -8.84 -16.60
C GLY A 92 -15.19 -7.42 -16.60
N LEU A 93 -14.33 -6.40 -16.47
CA LEU A 93 -14.84 -5.03 -16.60
C LEU A 93 -15.61 -4.88 -17.92
N SER A 94 -16.79 -4.27 -17.86
CA SER A 94 -17.60 -4.07 -19.06
C SER A 94 -16.83 -3.23 -20.08
N TYR A 95 -17.16 -3.35 -21.38
CA TYR A 95 -16.55 -2.49 -22.40
C TYR A 95 -16.73 -1.00 -22.06
N LYS A 96 -17.88 -0.62 -21.50
CA LYS A 96 -18.18 0.75 -21.09
C LYS A 96 -17.28 1.21 -19.94
N ASP A 97 -17.08 0.38 -18.92
CA ASP A 97 -16.18 0.66 -17.80
C ASP A 97 -14.73 0.79 -18.27
N ASN A 98 -14.28 -0.13 -19.12
CA ASN A 98 -12.94 -0.09 -19.71
C ASN A 98 -12.72 1.19 -20.54
N ARG A 99 -13.73 1.61 -21.33
CA ARG A 99 -13.73 2.90 -22.04
C ARG A 99 -13.74 4.10 -21.11
N LEU A 100 -14.45 4.02 -19.99
CA LEU A 100 -14.45 5.09 -18.97
C LEU A 100 -13.06 5.23 -18.35
N VAL A 101 -12.40 4.13 -18.00
CA VAL A 101 -11.04 4.12 -17.46
C VAL A 101 -10.06 4.78 -18.44
N THR A 102 -10.03 4.36 -19.70
CA THR A 102 -9.13 4.97 -20.70
C THR A 102 -9.41 6.45 -20.91
N THR A 103 -10.67 6.85 -21.02
CA THR A 103 -11.07 8.26 -21.17
C THR A 103 -10.64 9.11 -19.97
N CYS A 104 -10.78 8.59 -18.75
CA CYS A 104 -10.33 9.29 -17.55
C CYS A 104 -8.81 9.45 -17.52
N ILE A 105 -8.06 8.41 -17.90
CA ILE A 105 -6.60 8.48 -18.00
C ILE A 105 -6.19 9.50 -19.08
N GLU A 106 -6.78 9.48 -20.27
CA GLU A 106 -6.51 10.45 -21.35
C GLU A 106 -6.77 11.90 -20.90
N ASN A 107 -7.90 12.15 -20.25
CA ASN A 107 -8.28 13.49 -19.78
C ASN A 107 -7.37 13.99 -18.67
N LEU A 108 -6.99 13.10 -17.74
CA LEU A 108 -6.00 13.41 -16.71
C LEU A 108 -4.67 13.78 -17.34
N PHE A 109 -4.20 12.98 -18.29
CA PHE A 109 -2.92 13.17 -18.96
C PHE A 109 -2.88 14.46 -19.77
N SER A 110 -3.92 14.72 -20.53
CA SER A 110 -4.09 15.97 -21.28
C SER A 110 -4.04 17.17 -20.34
N SER A 111 -4.75 17.11 -19.21
CA SER A 111 -4.78 18.20 -18.23
C SER A 111 -3.42 18.43 -17.56
N LEU A 112 -2.80 17.38 -17.04
CA LEU A 112 -1.55 17.46 -16.29
C LEU A 112 -0.32 17.73 -17.17
N SER A 113 -0.38 17.43 -18.47
CA SER A 113 0.69 17.78 -19.42
C SER A 113 0.95 19.29 -19.48
N THR A 114 -0.06 20.12 -19.15
CA THR A 114 0.05 21.58 -19.10
C THR A 114 0.68 22.12 -17.82
N TRP A 115 0.98 21.26 -16.85
CA TRP A 115 1.52 21.66 -15.55
C TRP A 115 3.06 21.77 -15.65
N LYS A 116 3.59 22.96 -15.39
CA LYS A 116 5.03 23.27 -15.51
C LYS A 116 5.87 22.53 -14.46
N GLN A 117 7.13 22.28 -14.81
CA GLN A 117 8.08 21.47 -14.03
C GLN A 117 8.46 22.10 -12.68
N ASP A 118 8.53 23.43 -12.58
CA ASP A 118 9.23 24.10 -11.47
C ASP A 118 8.39 24.26 -10.19
N THR A 119 7.12 23.81 -10.19
CA THR A 119 6.15 24.21 -9.15
C THR A 119 5.51 23.09 -8.33
N SER A 120 5.77 21.79 -8.60
CA SER A 120 5.03 20.74 -7.89
C SER A 120 5.78 19.42 -7.75
N ASN A 121 5.96 18.97 -6.51
CA ASN A 121 6.24 17.57 -6.17
C ASN A 121 4.90 16.82 -6.07
N LEU A 122 4.22 16.66 -7.20
CA LEU A 122 2.85 16.15 -7.20
C LEU A 122 2.83 14.63 -6.96
N MET A 123 1.99 14.21 -6.01
CA MET A 123 1.60 12.83 -5.80
C MET A 123 0.29 12.54 -6.54
N LEU A 124 0.28 11.55 -7.41
CA LEU A 124 -0.92 11.05 -8.07
C LEU A 124 -1.40 9.77 -7.35
N ASP A 125 -2.68 9.71 -7.03
CA ASP A 125 -3.32 8.55 -6.41
C ASP A 125 -4.49 8.14 -7.30
N ILE A 126 -4.53 6.87 -7.72
CA ILE A 126 -5.54 6.37 -8.65
C ILE A 126 -6.29 5.21 -7.99
N SER A 127 -7.61 5.29 -8.02
CA SER A 127 -8.53 4.28 -7.50
C SER A 127 -9.62 4.03 -8.53
N ILE A 128 -9.86 2.76 -8.83
CA ILE A 128 -10.87 2.29 -9.78
C ILE A 128 -11.71 1.25 -9.06
N TYR A 129 -12.98 1.54 -8.82
CA TYR A 129 -13.89 0.68 -8.04
C TYR A 129 -15.33 0.85 -8.51
N SER A 130 -16.18 -0.15 -8.25
CA SER A 130 -17.63 0.02 -8.37
C SER A 130 -18.21 0.34 -6.99
N PRO A 131 -19.21 1.23 -6.85
CA PRO A 131 -19.92 1.41 -5.58
C PRO A 131 -20.45 0.09 -5.02
N SER A 132 -20.91 -0.80 -5.91
CA SER A 132 -21.46 -2.12 -5.57
C SER A 132 -20.45 -3.09 -4.96
N ASP A 133 -19.14 -2.85 -5.10
CA ASP A 133 -18.10 -3.63 -4.41
C ASP A 133 -18.34 -3.67 -2.89
N SER A 134 -18.89 -2.59 -2.33
CA SER A 134 -19.21 -2.44 -0.91
C SER A 134 -20.68 -2.72 -0.55
N GLU A 135 -21.52 -3.09 -1.51
CA GLU A 135 -22.95 -3.32 -1.29
C GLU A 135 -23.29 -4.80 -1.03
N HIS A 136 -22.43 -5.71 -1.49
CA HIS A 136 -22.63 -7.16 -1.44
C HIS A 136 -21.76 -7.85 -0.37
N TRP A 137 -20.83 -8.70 -0.79
CA TRP A 137 -19.99 -9.52 0.10
C TRP A 137 -18.93 -8.71 0.86
N PHE A 138 -18.55 -7.53 0.40
CA PHE A 138 -17.42 -6.78 0.98
C PHE A 138 -17.83 -5.43 1.57
N LYS A 139 -18.90 -5.41 2.37
CA LYS A 139 -19.43 -4.18 3.00
C LYS A 139 -18.45 -3.41 3.89
N TYR A 140 -17.34 -4.04 4.25
CA TYR A 140 -16.24 -3.40 4.97
C TYR A 140 -15.33 -2.54 4.09
N LEU A 141 -15.41 -2.64 2.76
CA LEU A 141 -14.60 -1.83 1.85
C LEU A 141 -14.88 -0.34 2.04
N THR A 142 -13.85 0.47 1.87
CA THR A 142 -13.96 1.92 1.85
C THR A 142 -13.04 2.50 0.80
N PHE A 143 -13.58 3.40 0.00
CA PHE A 143 -12.88 4.08 -1.08
C PHE A 143 -12.51 5.52 -0.72
N GLU A 144 -12.61 5.85 0.57
CA GLU A 144 -12.28 7.17 1.11
C GLU A 144 -10.77 7.49 0.94
N PRO A 145 -10.41 8.76 0.82
CA PRO A 145 -9.01 9.19 0.83
C PRO A 145 -8.36 8.94 2.21
N ASP A 146 -7.04 9.14 2.30
CA ASP A 146 -6.33 9.17 3.59
C ASP A 146 -6.76 10.41 4.39
N VAL A 147 -7.95 10.41 4.97
CA VAL A 147 -8.33 11.43 5.95
C VAL A 147 -7.78 11.03 7.31
N SER A 148 -7.32 12.01 8.10
CA SER A 148 -6.52 11.79 9.31
C SER A 148 -7.10 10.70 10.20
N THR A 149 -6.25 9.73 10.52
CA THR A 149 -6.49 8.51 11.30
C THR A 149 -6.96 8.73 12.74
N GLN A 150 -7.23 9.96 13.16
CA GLN A 150 -7.46 10.31 14.56
C GLN A 150 -8.72 9.67 15.15
N ASN A 151 -9.66 9.22 14.31
CA ASN A 151 -10.94 8.65 14.75
C ASN A 151 -11.24 7.24 14.19
N PHE A 152 -10.23 6.40 13.92
CA PHE A 152 -10.46 5.04 13.38
C PHE A 152 -11.43 4.21 14.22
N GLU A 153 -11.35 4.26 15.55
CA GLU A 153 -12.28 3.55 16.43
C GLU A 153 -13.72 4.05 16.30
N GLN A 154 -13.89 5.37 16.15
CA GLN A 154 -15.20 5.96 15.94
C GLN A 154 -15.74 5.57 14.56
N TYR A 155 -14.93 5.65 13.52
CA TYR A 155 -15.27 5.18 12.17
C TYR A 155 -15.73 3.72 12.19
N LEU A 156 -14.97 2.85 12.85
CA LEU A 156 -15.32 1.43 12.98
C LEU A 156 -16.67 1.25 13.69
N LYS A 157 -16.91 1.97 14.80
CA LYS A 157 -18.19 1.94 15.54
C LYS A 157 -19.35 2.42 14.69
N GLU A 158 -19.17 3.50 13.93
CA GLU A 158 -20.20 4.04 13.02
C GLU A 158 -20.50 3.05 11.89
N LYS A 159 -19.46 2.47 11.30
CA LYS A 159 -19.62 1.46 10.24
C LYS A 159 -20.30 0.19 10.75
N GLN A 160 -19.91 -0.30 11.93
CA GLN A 160 -20.58 -1.43 12.57
C GLN A 160 -22.04 -1.13 12.87
N ARG A 161 -22.38 0.07 13.35
CA ARG A 161 -23.77 0.47 13.59
C ARG A 161 -24.59 0.44 12.30
N ALA A 162 -24.08 1.05 11.24
CA ALA A 162 -24.74 1.06 9.93
C ALA A 162 -24.98 -0.37 9.39
N LEU A 163 -24.00 -1.27 9.56
CA LEU A 163 -24.13 -2.67 9.15
C LEU A 163 -25.04 -3.50 10.05
N HIS A 164 -25.15 -3.14 11.34
CA HIS A 164 -26.04 -3.83 12.28
C HIS A 164 -27.51 -3.54 11.96
N GLU A 165 -27.81 -2.34 11.47
CA GLU A 165 -29.15 -1.92 11.04
C GLU A 165 -29.59 -2.59 9.73
N SER A 166 -28.66 -3.18 8.97
CA SER A 166 -28.89 -3.81 7.67
C SER A 166 -28.42 -5.27 7.67
N SER A 167 -29.25 -6.19 8.18
CA SER A 167 -28.97 -7.64 8.08
C SER A 167 -29.03 -8.09 6.62
N ASP A 168 -28.01 -8.79 6.15
CA ASP A 168 -27.92 -9.28 4.77
C ASP A 168 -27.38 -10.71 4.74
N ARG A 169 -28.29 -11.63 5.08
CA ARG A 169 -27.98 -13.06 5.16
C ARG A 169 -27.59 -13.65 3.80
N GLN A 170 -28.03 -13.03 2.70
CA GLN A 170 -27.71 -13.50 1.35
C GLN A 170 -26.20 -13.39 1.07
N HIS A 171 -25.54 -12.33 1.56
CA HIS A 171 -24.09 -12.15 1.42
C HIS A 171 -23.32 -12.51 2.70
N GLY A 172 -23.93 -13.34 3.57
CA GLY A 172 -23.28 -13.84 4.77
C GLY A 172 -23.17 -12.84 5.93
N TRP A 173 -23.94 -11.75 5.92
CA TRP A 173 -23.91 -10.72 6.96
C TRP A 173 -25.05 -10.84 7.97
N ASN A 174 -24.71 -10.87 9.25
CA ASN A 174 -25.63 -10.89 10.36
C ASN A 174 -25.12 -9.97 11.48
N ALA A 175 -25.92 -9.00 11.91
CA ALA A 175 -25.59 -8.06 13.00
C ALA A 175 -24.16 -7.47 12.90
N ALA A 176 -23.80 -6.91 11.73
CA ALA A 176 -22.47 -6.37 11.40
C ALA A 176 -21.30 -7.38 11.35
N CYS A 177 -21.59 -8.67 11.44
CA CYS A 177 -20.61 -9.75 11.34
C CYS A 177 -20.77 -10.48 10.00
N GLN A 178 -19.66 -10.78 9.33
CA GLN A 178 -19.65 -11.66 8.17
C GLN A 178 -19.40 -13.10 8.65
N GLU A 179 -20.44 -13.91 8.68
CA GLU A 179 -20.45 -15.30 9.16
C GLU A 179 -20.04 -16.29 8.07
N SER A 180 -20.27 -15.95 6.80
CA SER A 180 -19.94 -16.80 5.65
C SER A 180 -18.84 -16.17 4.80
N LEU A 181 -17.89 -17.01 4.37
CA LEU A 181 -16.89 -16.59 3.39
C LEU A 181 -17.54 -16.28 2.03
N PRO A 182 -17.04 -15.24 1.32
CA PRO A 182 -17.46 -14.92 -0.04
C PRO A 182 -17.39 -16.08 -1.02
N GLU A 183 -18.35 -16.14 -1.93
CA GLU A 183 -18.33 -17.06 -3.07
C GLU A 183 -17.21 -16.69 -4.06
N LEU A 184 -16.73 -17.68 -4.83
CA LEU A 184 -15.62 -17.51 -5.78
C LEU A 184 -15.88 -16.34 -6.74
N TYR A 185 -17.05 -16.32 -7.37
CA TYR A 185 -17.43 -15.27 -8.32
C TYR A 185 -17.48 -13.88 -7.69
N ALA A 186 -17.89 -13.77 -6.43
CA ALA A 186 -17.86 -12.51 -5.71
C ALA A 186 -16.42 -12.03 -5.47
N ILE A 187 -15.51 -12.94 -5.14
CA ILE A 187 -14.07 -12.64 -5.03
C ILE A 187 -13.55 -12.15 -6.38
N GLU A 188 -13.74 -12.93 -7.45
CA GLU A 188 -13.24 -12.59 -8.78
C GLU A 188 -13.77 -11.25 -9.29
N THR A 189 -15.06 -10.93 -9.06
CA THR A 189 -15.69 -9.66 -9.48
C THR A 189 -14.93 -8.43 -8.97
N VAL A 190 -14.56 -8.40 -7.69
CA VAL A 190 -13.86 -7.22 -7.13
C VAL A 190 -12.38 -7.16 -7.53
N PHE A 191 -11.83 -8.29 -7.99
CA PHE A 191 -10.47 -8.43 -8.49
C PHE A 191 -10.38 -8.42 -10.02
N GLU A 192 -11.43 -8.00 -10.75
CA GLU A 192 -11.38 -7.88 -12.21
C GLU A 192 -10.17 -7.04 -12.66
N GLU A 193 -9.50 -7.50 -13.72
CA GLU A 193 -8.29 -6.85 -14.23
C GLU A 193 -8.65 -5.60 -15.02
N ILE A 194 -7.95 -4.50 -14.73
CA ILE A 194 -8.13 -3.23 -15.42
C ILE A 194 -7.71 -3.38 -16.87
N MET A 195 -8.63 -3.06 -17.77
CA MET A 195 -8.45 -3.20 -19.21
C MET A 195 -8.18 -4.66 -19.67
N GLY A 196 -8.62 -5.67 -18.90
CA GLY A 196 -8.42 -7.08 -19.22
C GLY A 196 -9.16 -7.52 -20.49
N GLU A 197 -10.49 -7.33 -20.52
CA GLU A 197 -11.38 -7.75 -21.62
C GLU A 197 -11.60 -6.66 -22.69
N GLY A 198 -10.85 -5.56 -22.62
CA GLY A 198 -11.02 -4.39 -23.49
C GLY A 198 -10.47 -3.12 -22.84
N PRO A 199 -10.54 -1.95 -23.49
CA PRO A 199 -11.24 -1.69 -24.74
C PRO A 199 -10.37 -1.98 -25.99
N PHE A 200 -9.21 -2.61 -25.81
CA PHE A 200 -8.27 -2.94 -26.87
C PHE A 200 -8.40 -4.42 -27.23
N ASP A 201 -8.28 -4.74 -28.52
CA ASP A 201 -8.39 -6.12 -29.00
C ASP A 201 -7.08 -6.91 -28.82
N SER A 202 -5.98 -6.21 -28.50
CA SER A 202 -4.64 -6.80 -28.28
C SER A 202 -3.77 -5.98 -27.32
N GLU A 203 -2.72 -6.60 -26.77
CA GLU A 203 -1.73 -5.90 -25.95
C GLU A 203 -0.95 -4.85 -26.77
N GLU A 204 -0.74 -5.08 -28.07
CA GLU A 204 -0.08 -4.15 -28.98
C GLU A 204 -0.88 -2.84 -29.13
N GLU A 205 -2.21 -2.94 -29.25
CA GLU A 205 -3.08 -1.77 -29.30
C GLU A 205 -3.08 -1.00 -27.98
N GLU A 206 -3.14 -1.70 -26.84
CA GLU A 206 -3.02 -1.07 -25.52
C GLU A 206 -1.65 -0.35 -25.39
N PHE A 207 -0.58 -0.98 -25.85
CA PHE A 207 0.76 -0.39 -25.88
C PHE A 207 0.81 0.88 -26.74
N GLU A 208 0.25 0.83 -27.94
CA GLU A 208 0.20 2.00 -28.83
C GLU A 208 -0.55 3.15 -28.18
N TRP A 209 -1.68 2.86 -27.53
CA TRP A 209 -2.46 3.85 -26.80
C TRP A 209 -1.63 4.50 -25.68
N TRP A 210 -0.98 3.72 -24.81
CA TRP A 210 -0.08 4.24 -23.79
C TRP A 210 1.03 5.13 -24.37
N SER A 211 1.57 4.76 -25.54
CA SER A 211 2.65 5.49 -26.20
C SER A 211 2.23 6.87 -26.70
N LYS A 212 0.95 7.04 -27.05
CA LYS A 212 0.35 8.29 -27.54
C LYS A 212 0.03 9.28 -26.41
N LEU A 213 -0.03 8.82 -25.16
CA LEU A 213 -0.27 9.68 -24.01
C LEU A 213 0.91 10.64 -23.76
N PRO A 214 0.64 11.92 -23.43
CA PRO A 214 1.68 12.91 -23.18
C PRO A 214 2.49 12.60 -21.92
N PHE A 215 3.73 13.09 -21.88
CA PHE A 215 4.53 13.05 -20.65
C PHE A 215 3.99 14.04 -19.62
N ILE A 216 4.03 13.66 -18.34
CA ILE A 216 3.58 14.50 -17.23
C ILE A 216 4.76 14.73 -16.28
N PRO A 217 5.53 15.81 -16.47
CA PRO A 217 6.71 16.08 -15.64
C PRO A 217 6.38 16.59 -14.24
N ALA A 218 5.13 17.02 -13.99
CA ALA A 218 4.69 17.47 -12.68
C ALA A 218 4.53 16.33 -11.67
N VAL A 219 4.26 15.11 -12.12
CA VAL A 219 4.06 13.93 -11.26
C VAL A 219 5.43 13.39 -10.83
N THR A 220 5.66 13.41 -9.52
CA THR A 220 6.89 12.91 -8.87
C THR A 220 6.66 11.66 -8.04
N GLY A 221 5.40 11.32 -7.77
CA GLY A 221 5.07 10.05 -7.16
C GLY A 221 3.69 9.54 -7.51
N ILE A 222 3.53 8.23 -7.40
CA ILE A 222 2.27 7.53 -7.67
C ILE A 222 1.89 6.60 -6.51
N ARG A 223 0.59 6.48 -6.26
CA ARG A 223 -0.04 5.62 -5.27
C ARG A 223 -1.13 4.78 -5.92
N LEU A 224 -1.06 3.48 -5.72
CA LEU A 224 -2.02 2.48 -6.17
C LEU A 224 -2.40 1.64 -4.96
N ARG A 225 -3.67 1.69 -4.56
CA ARG A 225 -4.12 1.23 -3.25
C ARG A 225 -4.73 -0.17 -3.32
N GLN A 226 -4.56 -0.95 -2.26
CA GLN A 226 -5.22 -2.26 -2.15
C GLN A 226 -6.75 -2.14 -2.00
N GLN A 227 -7.23 -0.97 -1.59
CA GLN A 227 -8.63 -0.75 -1.19
C GLN A 227 -9.64 -1.04 -2.29
N THR A 228 -9.31 -0.73 -3.55
CA THR A 228 -10.23 -0.86 -4.67
C THR A 228 -10.26 -2.24 -5.29
N ARG A 229 -9.31 -3.12 -4.91
CA ARG A 229 -9.19 -4.52 -5.33
C ARG A 229 -9.00 -4.80 -6.83
N ARG A 230 -9.32 -3.86 -7.73
CA ARG A 230 -9.05 -4.00 -9.17
C ARG A 230 -7.56 -4.20 -9.43
N ARG A 231 -7.24 -5.15 -10.32
CA ARG A 231 -5.85 -5.54 -10.60
C ARG A 231 -5.27 -4.71 -11.75
N TRP A 232 -4.09 -4.16 -11.51
CA TRP A 232 -3.29 -3.53 -12.58
C TRP A 232 -2.39 -4.58 -13.23
N LYS A 233 -2.42 -4.67 -14.57
CA LYS A 233 -1.41 -5.42 -15.34
C LYS A 233 -0.03 -4.83 -15.05
N PRO A 234 1.00 -5.63 -14.71
CA PRO A 234 2.36 -5.10 -14.54
C PRO A 234 2.90 -4.42 -15.80
N ALA A 235 2.51 -4.89 -16.99
CA ALA A 235 2.83 -4.24 -18.26
C ALA A 235 2.21 -2.84 -18.39
N ALA A 236 0.94 -2.67 -18.00
CA ALA A 236 0.29 -1.35 -17.99
C ALA A 236 0.98 -0.39 -17.00
N LEU A 237 1.39 -0.88 -15.83
CA LEU A 237 2.15 -0.09 -14.85
C LEU A 237 3.50 0.37 -15.40
N GLU A 238 4.24 -0.51 -16.08
CA GLU A 238 5.48 -0.14 -16.76
C GLU A 238 5.25 1.03 -17.73
N ARG A 239 4.18 0.95 -18.54
CA ARG A 239 3.84 2.03 -19.50
C ARG A 239 3.43 3.30 -18.79
N LEU A 240 2.57 3.22 -17.78
CA LEU A 240 2.14 4.34 -16.96
C LEU A 240 3.34 5.07 -16.36
N PHE A 241 4.26 4.34 -15.71
CA PHE A 241 5.45 4.93 -15.10
C PHE A 241 6.38 5.58 -16.11
N SER A 242 6.47 5.03 -17.34
CA SER A 242 7.29 5.61 -18.41
C SER A 242 6.83 7.02 -18.83
N ARG A 243 5.57 7.38 -18.55
CA ARG A 243 5.02 8.70 -18.88
C ARG A 243 5.33 9.77 -17.83
N PHE A 244 5.95 9.40 -16.71
CA PHE A 244 6.31 10.29 -15.61
C PHE A 244 7.83 10.50 -15.56
N PRO A 245 8.41 11.43 -16.33
CA PRO A 245 9.87 11.56 -16.47
C PRO A 245 10.59 11.96 -15.16
N ARG A 246 9.85 12.43 -14.15
CA ARG A 246 10.37 12.81 -12.82
C ARG A 246 9.85 11.91 -11.70
N LEU A 247 9.43 10.69 -12.01
CA LEU A 247 8.93 9.76 -11.01
C LEU A 247 10.04 9.34 -10.04
N GLU A 248 9.86 9.69 -8.78
CA GLU A 248 10.78 9.39 -7.69
C GLU A 248 10.18 8.45 -6.64
N LYS A 249 8.84 8.37 -6.55
CA LYS A 249 8.14 7.64 -5.49
C LYS A 249 7.07 6.72 -6.07
N ILE A 250 7.14 5.43 -5.78
CA ILE A 250 6.10 4.46 -6.11
C ILE A 250 5.63 3.82 -4.81
N HIS A 251 4.32 3.90 -4.58
CA HIS A 251 3.63 3.13 -3.55
C HIS A 251 2.57 2.27 -4.25
N HIS A 252 2.77 0.96 -4.26
CA HIS A 252 1.89 0.01 -4.94
C HIS A 252 1.51 -1.10 -3.98
N GLU A 253 0.20 -1.29 -3.78
CA GLU A 253 -0.34 -2.31 -2.88
C GLU A 253 -1.19 -3.31 -3.69
N PRO A 254 -0.57 -4.18 -4.50
CA PRO A 254 -1.32 -5.19 -5.27
C PRO A 254 -1.94 -6.22 -4.34
N TRP A 255 -2.85 -7.03 -4.88
CA TRP A 255 -3.28 -8.27 -4.25
C TRP A 255 -2.59 -9.46 -4.92
N ARG A 256 -2.32 -10.51 -4.14
CA ARG A 256 -1.76 -11.75 -4.68
C ARG A 256 -2.69 -12.38 -5.71
N GLU A 257 -2.09 -13.10 -6.64
CA GLU A 257 -2.82 -14.03 -7.49
C GLU A 257 -3.06 -15.35 -6.73
N TRP A 258 -4.21 -15.98 -6.96
CA TRP A 258 -4.58 -17.27 -6.36
C TRP A 258 -4.52 -18.42 -7.37
N ASP A 259 -4.66 -18.14 -8.67
CA ASP A 259 -4.41 -19.12 -9.72
C ASP A 259 -2.90 -19.23 -10.03
N ARG A 260 -2.33 -20.44 -9.90
CA ARG A 260 -0.88 -20.65 -10.11
C ARG A 260 -0.40 -20.34 -11.53
N ALA A 261 -1.22 -20.59 -12.55
CA ALA A 261 -0.83 -20.32 -13.92
C ALA A 261 -0.79 -18.81 -14.15
N ILE A 262 -1.85 -18.10 -13.74
CA ILE A 262 -1.91 -16.63 -13.82
C ILE A 262 -0.81 -15.99 -12.95
N GLU A 263 -0.52 -16.56 -11.78
CA GLU A 263 0.53 -16.08 -10.88
C GLU A 263 1.89 -16.08 -11.57
N ARG A 264 2.25 -17.18 -12.26
CA ARG A 264 3.52 -17.27 -12.99
C ARG A 264 3.64 -16.24 -14.11
N PHE A 265 2.55 -16.01 -14.85
CA PHE A 265 2.52 -14.98 -15.89
C PHE A 265 2.68 -13.58 -15.27
N THR A 266 1.96 -13.32 -14.18
CA THR A 266 2.00 -12.05 -13.44
C THR A 266 3.38 -11.79 -12.87
N ASP A 267 4.02 -12.77 -12.23
CA ASP A 267 5.37 -12.67 -11.69
C ASP A 267 6.42 -12.43 -12.78
N SER A 268 6.26 -13.09 -13.93
CA SER A 268 7.13 -12.86 -15.11
C SER A 268 6.98 -11.43 -15.65
N ALA A 269 5.77 -10.87 -15.61
CA ALA A 269 5.52 -9.50 -16.00
C ALA A 269 6.05 -8.49 -14.96
N TYR A 270 5.91 -8.78 -13.67
CA TYR A 270 6.52 -8.00 -12.59
C TYR A 270 8.05 -7.99 -12.70
N GLU A 271 8.68 -9.11 -13.01
CA GLU A 271 10.12 -9.18 -13.23
C GLU A 271 10.56 -8.17 -14.32
N ARG A 272 9.83 -8.11 -15.45
CA ARG A 272 10.10 -7.15 -16.53
C ARG A 272 9.89 -5.71 -16.07
N MET A 273 8.76 -5.42 -15.43
CA MET A 273 8.42 -4.09 -14.92
C MET A 273 9.47 -3.58 -13.92
N PHE A 274 9.94 -4.42 -13.00
CA PHE A 274 10.95 -4.01 -12.01
C PHE A 274 12.32 -3.76 -12.65
N LYS A 275 12.67 -4.48 -13.72
CA LYS A 275 13.89 -4.23 -14.51
C LYS A 275 13.83 -2.90 -15.29
N SER A 276 12.65 -2.44 -15.66
CA SER A 276 12.45 -1.20 -16.43
C SER A 276 12.03 0.01 -15.60
N LEU A 277 12.08 -0.08 -14.26
CA LEU A 277 11.77 1.06 -13.40
C LEU A 277 12.60 2.30 -13.77
N PRO A 278 11.99 3.51 -13.76
CA PRO A 278 12.71 4.75 -13.94
C PRO A 278 13.63 5.04 -12.74
N ASN A 279 14.23 6.23 -12.67
CA ASN A 279 15.12 6.64 -11.57
C ASN A 279 14.35 6.93 -10.26
N VAL A 280 13.68 5.90 -9.75
CA VAL A 280 12.91 5.93 -8.50
C VAL A 280 13.88 6.04 -7.31
N LYS A 281 13.46 6.74 -6.27
CA LYS A 281 14.17 6.87 -4.98
C LYS A 281 13.48 6.13 -3.85
N ARG A 282 12.15 6.02 -3.93
CA ARG A 282 11.34 5.35 -2.92
C ARG A 282 10.40 4.35 -3.57
N LEU A 283 10.52 3.09 -3.20
CA LEU A 283 9.66 2.00 -3.65
C LEU A 283 9.04 1.33 -2.42
N VAL A 284 7.72 1.39 -2.31
CA VAL A 284 6.93 0.68 -1.28
C VAL A 284 5.97 -0.26 -2.00
N LEU A 285 6.15 -1.55 -1.77
CA LEU A 285 5.36 -2.64 -2.35
C LEU A 285 4.74 -3.44 -1.20
N PHE A 286 3.43 -3.65 -1.27
CA PHE A 286 2.73 -4.51 -0.31
C PHE A 286 1.74 -5.39 -1.05
N GLU A 287 2.12 -6.65 -1.28
CA GLU A 287 1.21 -7.61 -1.89
C GLU A 287 0.26 -8.17 -0.82
N ASN A 288 -0.97 -7.67 -0.84
CA ASN A 288 -1.98 -8.03 0.13
C ASN A 288 -2.59 -9.41 -0.19
N PHE A 289 -3.13 -10.06 0.83
CA PHE A 289 -3.82 -11.33 0.72
C PHE A 289 -4.87 -11.47 1.81
N ASN A 290 -5.76 -12.44 1.64
CA ASN A 290 -6.67 -12.88 2.69
C ASN A 290 -6.39 -14.36 2.99
N GLN A 291 -6.20 -14.69 4.28
CA GLN A 291 -5.84 -16.04 4.72
C GLN A 291 -6.94 -17.08 4.52
N GLU A 292 -8.19 -16.64 4.38
CA GLU A 292 -9.37 -17.52 4.29
C GLU A 292 -9.82 -17.75 2.85
N TYR A 293 -9.46 -16.88 1.90
CA TYR A 293 -9.84 -17.03 0.49
C TYR A 293 -9.35 -18.33 -0.16
N PRO A 294 -8.15 -18.86 0.14
CA PRO A 294 -7.75 -20.16 -0.37
C PRO A 294 -8.71 -21.31 -0.03
N ALA A 295 -9.50 -21.20 1.05
CA ALA A 295 -10.52 -22.21 1.38
C ALA A 295 -11.73 -22.20 0.41
N ARG A 296 -11.91 -21.14 -0.37
CA ARG A 296 -12.97 -20.99 -1.37
C ARG A 296 -12.48 -21.15 -2.81
N ILE A 297 -11.18 -20.99 -3.03
CA ILE A 297 -10.57 -21.06 -4.35
C ILE A 297 -9.87 -22.42 -4.48
N TYR A 298 -10.52 -23.36 -5.18
CA TYR A 298 -10.13 -24.78 -5.20
C TYR A 298 -8.66 -25.04 -5.60
N TYR A 299 -8.11 -24.19 -6.46
CA TYR A 299 -6.75 -24.32 -7.00
C TYR A 299 -5.71 -23.43 -6.27
N ALA A 300 -6.13 -22.68 -5.26
CA ALA A 300 -5.26 -21.75 -4.55
C ALA A 300 -4.37 -22.45 -3.52
N GLU A 301 -3.10 -22.03 -3.48
CA GLU A 301 -2.22 -22.39 -2.36
C GLU A 301 -2.53 -21.54 -1.13
N ALA A 302 -2.60 -22.19 0.03
CA ALA A 302 -2.79 -21.52 1.32
C ALA A 302 -1.69 -20.47 1.60
N LEU A 303 -0.46 -20.73 1.15
CA LEU A 303 0.69 -19.84 1.28
C LEU A 303 1.27 -19.55 -0.10
N ARG A 304 1.56 -18.27 -0.38
CA ARG A 304 2.26 -17.85 -1.59
C ARG A 304 3.75 -18.12 -1.41
N ILE A 305 4.38 -18.71 -2.43
CA ILE A 305 5.83 -18.78 -2.54
C ILE A 305 6.25 -17.71 -3.57
N PRO A 306 6.84 -16.58 -3.14
CA PRO A 306 7.21 -15.53 -4.07
C PRO A 306 8.23 -16.00 -5.10
N SER A 307 8.12 -15.50 -6.33
CA SER A 307 9.10 -15.80 -7.38
C SER A 307 10.49 -15.25 -7.06
N SER A 308 11.49 -16.13 -7.05
CA SER A 308 12.89 -15.73 -6.89
C SER A 308 13.36 -14.75 -7.97
N ALA A 309 12.77 -14.81 -9.17
CA ALA A 309 13.10 -13.89 -10.26
C ALA A 309 12.62 -12.46 -9.95
N VAL A 310 11.43 -12.32 -9.37
CA VAL A 310 10.91 -11.05 -8.87
C VAL A 310 11.77 -10.51 -7.74
N GLY A 311 12.13 -11.36 -6.77
CA GLY A 311 13.02 -11.00 -5.66
C GLY A 311 14.38 -10.46 -6.13
N ARG A 312 15.01 -11.13 -7.12
CA ARG A 312 16.26 -10.66 -7.73
C ARG A 312 16.08 -9.36 -8.53
N ALA A 313 14.99 -9.22 -9.28
CA ALA A 313 14.70 -8.00 -10.04
C ALA A 313 14.53 -6.77 -9.12
N ILE A 314 13.78 -6.92 -8.03
CA ILE A 314 13.64 -5.88 -7.00
C ILE A 314 15.00 -5.60 -6.34
N GLY A 315 15.78 -6.64 -6.05
CA GLY A 315 17.17 -6.50 -5.58
C GLY A 315 18.02 -5.61 -6.49
N LEU A 316 18.02 -5.86 -7.79
CA LEU A 316 18.79 -5.06 -8.75
C LEU A 316 18.25 -3.63 -8.89
N ALA A 317 16.93 -3.46 -8.93
CA ALA A 317 16.30 -2.14 -8.96
C ALA A 317 16.66 -1.31 -7.70
N SER A 318 16.82 -1.98 -6.55
CA SER A 318 17.10 -1.33 -5.27
C SER A 318 18.46 -0.64 -5.17
N LEU A 319 19.40 -0.92 -6.07
CA LEU A 319 20.74 -0.30 -6.08
C LEU A 319 20.70 1.23 -6.23
N LYS A 320 19.63 1.78 -6.81
CA LYS A 320 19.44 3.22 -7.04
C LYS A 320 18.51 3.88 -6.01
N LEU A 321 17.88 3.08 -5.14
CA LEU A 321 16.86 3.53 -4.19
C LEU A 321 17.48 4.09 -2.90
N ASP A 322 16.77 5.05 -2.31
CA ASP A 322 17.01 5.56 -0.96
C ASP A 322 16.21 4.75 0.07
N ILE A 323 15.01 4.30 -0.31
CA ILE A 323 14.07 3.55 0.53
C ILE A 323 13.45 2.41 -0.29
N LEU A 324 13.52 1.19 0.25
CA LEU A 324 12.78 0.03 -0.24
C LEU A 324 11.96 -0.58 0.89
N SER A 325 10.66 -0.77 0.65
CA SER A 325 9.84 -1.72 1.37
C SER A 325 9.21 -2.67 0.36
N ALA A 326 9.37 -3.97 0.54
CA ALA A 326 8.74 -4.98 -0.30
C ALA A 326 8.19 -6.10 0.58
N SER A 327 6.89 -6.08 0.78
CA SER A 327 6.18 -7.00 1.67
C SER A 327 5.39 -8.01 0.86
N PHE A 328 5.56 -9.29 1.19
CA PHE A 328 4.90 -10.48 0.60
C PHE A 328 5.14 -10.74 -0.90
N ILE A 329 5.54 -9.73 -1.69
CA ILE A 329 5.85 -9.84 -3.12
C ILE A 329 7.18 -10.53 -3.43
N LEU A 330 8.05 -10.68 -2.43
CA LEU A 330 9.35 -11.34 -2.53
C LEU A 330 9.67 -12.08 -1.23
N ASP A 331 10.66 -12.98 -1.29
CA ASP A 331 11.36 -13.47 -0.10
C ASP A 331 12.72 -12.78 0.06
N ALA A 332 13.05 -12.36 1.28
CA ALA A 332 14.32 -11.72 1.60
C ALA A 332 15.53 -12.61 1.27
N ALA A 333 15.39 -13.94 1.37
CA ALA A 333 16.45 -14.87 0.96
C ALA A 333 16.84 -14.67 -0.51
N ASP A 334 15.86 -14.59 -1.40
CA ASP A 334 16.07 -14.35 -2.84
C ASP A 334 16.65 -12.96 -3.10
N PHE A 335 16.14 -11.94 -2.40
CA PHE A 335 16.67 -10.57 -2.49
C PHE A 335 18.17 -10.53 -2.14
N PHE A 336 18.59 -11.22 -1.08
CA PHE A 336 19.98 -11.19 -0.67
C PHE A 336 20.89 -12.11 -1.51
N THR A 337 20.40 -12.94 -2.42
CA THR A 337 21.30 -13.74 -3.29
C THR A 337 22.15 -12.91 -4.26
N ILE A 338 21.70 -11.70 -4.62
CA ILE A 338 22.45 -10.79 -5.52
C ILE A 338 23.71 -10.19 -4.89
N THR A 339 23.90 -10.46 -3.59
CA THR A 339 25.07 -10.08 -2.78
C THR A 339 26.34 -10.81 -3.18
N THR A 340 26.28 -11.78 -4.08
CA THR A 340 27.45 -12.54 -4.54
C THR A 340 28.35 -11.76 -5.50
N GLY A 341 27.96 -10.54 -5.93
CA GLY A 341 28.75 -9.64 -6.78
C GLY A 341 29.38 -8.43 -6.07
N HIS A 342 30.10 -7.60 -6.84
CA HIS A 342 30.63 -6.28 -6.44
C HIS A 342 29.54 -5.18 -6.38
N THR A 343 28.32 -5.55 -5.99
CA THR A 343 27.14 -4.68 -5.97
C THR A 343 27.07 -3.89 -4.65
N ASN A 344 27.08 -2.56 -4.75
CA ASN A 344 26.92 -1.67 -3.61
C ASN A 344 25.57 -0.95 -3.68
N TRP A 345 25.01 -0.64 -2.52
CA TRP A 345 23.80 0.17 -2.36
C TRP A 345 24.20 1.55 -1.82
N PRO A 346 24.70 2.47 -2.66
CA PRO A 346 25.29 3.73 -2.21
C PRO A 346 24.27 4.66 -1.53
N PHE A 347 22.99 4.49 -1.80
CA PHE A 347 21.93 5.42 -1.37
C PHE A 347 20.96 4.86 -0.34
N LEU A 348 20.84 3.53 -0.22
CA LEU A 348 19.80 2.90 0.58
C LEU A 348 19.96 3.23 2.07
N THR A 349 18.94 3.87 2.64
CA THR A 349 18.85 4.29 4.04
C THR A 349 17.88 3.44 4.84
N SER A 350 16.87 2.87 4.20
CA SER A 350 15.78 2.11 4.80
C SER A 350 15.47 0.89 3.93
N LEU A 351 15.41 -0.28 4.56
CA LEU A 351 15.07 -1.54 3.90
C LEU A 351 14.06 -2.33 4.73
N SER A 352 12.92 -2.70 4.14
CA SER A 352 11.98 -3.67 4.73
C SER A 352 11.64 -4.77 3.74
N LEU A 353 11.75 -6.02 4.16
CA LEU A 353 11.50 -7.20 3.33
C LEU A 353 10.70 -8.25 4.11
N THR A 354 9.89 -9.04 3.40
CA THR A 354 9.27 -10.24 3.98
C THR A 354 10.15 -11.47 3.76
N SER A 355 10.14 -12.41 4.70
CA SER A 355 10.67 -13.77 4.44
C SER A 355 9.84 -14.84 5.13
N ASN A 356 9.55 -15.92 4.41
CA ASN A 356 8.87 -17.10 4.92
C ASN A 356 9.70 -17.88 5.95
N LEU A 357 11.00 -17.54 6.10
CA LEU A 357 11.88 -18.09 7.13
C LEU A 357 11.61 -17.52 8.54
N LEU A 358 10.81 -16.46 8.67
CA LEU A 358 10.47 -15.86 9.98
C LEU A 358 9.24 -16.53 10.62
N MET A 359 9.20 -17.86 10.55
CA MET A 359 8.14 -18.69 11.08
C MET A 359 8.70 -19.67 12.12
N PRO A 360 7.96 -20.02 13.20
CA PRO A 360 8.46 -20.89 14.27
C PRO A 360 8.91 -22.28 13.81
N ASP A 361 8.33 -22.76 12.72
CA ASP A 361 8.57 -24.07 12.11
C ASP A 361 9.58 -24.03 10.95
N ALA A 362 10.12 -22.84 10.62
CA ALA A 362 11.12 -22.70 9.56
C ALA A 362 12.49 -23.27 9.98
N SER A 363 13.29 -23.63 8.97
CA SER A 363 14.66 -24.11 9.18
C SER A 363 15.54 -23.01 9.80
N THR A 364 16.06 -23.28 11.00
CA THR A 364 17.00 -22.37 11.69
C THR A 364 18.28 -22.17 10.87
N THR A 365 18.74 -23.22 10.18
CA THR A 365 19.93 -23.16 9.31
C THR A 365 19.71 -22.22 8.13
N GLU A 366 18.56 -22.30 7.46
CA GLU A 366 18.24 -21.42 6.33
C GLU A 366 18.02 -19.98 6.78
N LEU A 367 17.35 -19.78 7.92
CA LEU A 367 17.20 -18.48 8.55
C LEU A 367 18.54 -17.85 8.91
N SER A 368 19.43 -18.60 9.55
CA SER A 368 20.80 -18.16 9.88
C SER A 368 21.57 -17.78 8.61
N SER A 369 21.53 -18.62 7.58
CA SER A 369 22.17 -18.35 6.28
C SER A 369 21.65 -17.05 5.65
N MET A 370 20.33 -16.85 5.62
CA MET A 370 19.72 -15.62 5.10
C MET A 370 20.14 -14.38 5.92
N LEU A 371 20.19 -14.48 7.25
CA LEU A 371 20.64 -13.37 8.11
C LEU A 371 22.14 -13.05 7.93
N GLU A 372 22.97 -14.02 7.57
CA GLU A 372 24.38 -13.80 7.22
C GLU A 372 24.53 -13.10 5.85
N LEU A 373 23.70 -13.47 4.87
CA LEU A 373 23.63 -12.77 3.59
C LEU A 373 23.12 -11.33 3.78
N ALA A 374 22.13 -11.13 4.64
CA ALA A 374 21.63 -9.80 5.02
C ALA A 374 22.73 -8.94 5.68
N ALA A 375 23.52 -9.51 6.59
CA ALA A 375 24.67 -8.83 7.18
C ALA A 375 25.71 -8.44 6.10
N SER A 376 25.98 -9.35 5.17
CA SER A 376 26.91 -9.11 4.05
C SER A 376 26.39 -8.02 3.11
N ALA A 377 25.08 -7.94 2.88
CA ALA A 377 24.44 -6.84 2.17
C ALA A 377 24.58 -5.51 2.93
N ALA A 378 24.30 -5.51 4.23
CA ALA A 378 24.38 -4.31 5.08
C ALA A 378 25.77 -3.66 5.10
N LYS A 379 26.86 -4.45 5.01
CA LYS A 379 28.23 -3.93 4.87
C LYS A 379 28.38 -3.03 3.64
N ARG A 380 27.68 -3.35 2.55
CA ARG A 380 27.68 -2.63 1.27
C ARG A 380 26.59 -1.57 1.13
N MET A 381 25.86 -1.28 2.22
CA MET A 381 24.87 -0.21 2.32
C MET A 381 25.41 0.90 3.25
N PRO A 382 26.31 1.79 2.79
CA PRO A 382 26.97 2.79 3.65
C PRO A 382 26.04 3.77 4.36
N LYS A 383 24.85 4.02 3.79
CA LYS A 383 23.85 4.94 4.33
C LYS A 383 22.73 4.27 5.11
N LEU A 384 22.75 2.94 5.25
CA LEU A 384 21.70 2.19 5.93
C LEU A 384 21.54 2.65 7.39
N ARG A 385 20.31 3.01 7.74
CA ARG A 385 19.90 3.38 9.10
C ARG A 385 19.07 2.29 9.73
N VAL A 386 18.14 1.70 8.96
CA VAL A 386 17.20 0.68 9.44
C VAL A 386 17.07 -0.42 8.38
N MET A 387 17.17 -1.67 8.81
CA MET A 387 16.77 -2.85 8.04
C MET A 387 15.80 -3.68 8.86
N GLU A 388 14.64 -4.02 8.30
CA GLU A 388 13.64 -4.87 8.92
C GLU A 388 13.33 -6.06 7.98
N ILE A 389 13.57 -7.28 8.47
CA ILE A 389 13.10 -8.50 7.81
C ILE A 389 11.98 -9.02 8.69
N TRP A 390 10.78 -9.15 8.15
CA TRP A 390 9.60 -9.42 8.96
C TRP A 390 8.67 -10.43 8.31
N ASN A 391 7.82 -11.07 9.11
CA ASN A 391 6.66 -11.82 8.61
C ASN A 391 5.55 -11.80 9.66
N GLY A 392 4.31 -11.95 9.22
CA GLY A 392 3.15 -11.82 10.08
C GLY A 392 1.91 -12.46 9.48
N ARG A 393 1.23 -13.27 10.28
CA ARG A 393 -0.06 -13.90 9.97
C ARG A 393 -0.81 -14.20 11.26
N LYS A 394 -2.05 -14.68 11.19
CA LYS A 394 -2.80 -15.11 12.38
C LYS A 394 -1.93 -15.97 13.32
N GLY A 395 -1.83 -15.56 14.59
CA GLY A 395 -1.09 -16.25 15.66
C GLY A 395 0.43 -16.10 15.65
N VAL A 396 1.03 -15.58 14.57
CA VAL A 396 2.49 -15.56 14.42
C VAL A 396 2.97 -14.25 13.84
N ALA A 397 3.95 -13.64 14.50
CA ALA A 397 4.64 -12.46 13.98
C ALA A 397 6.09 -12.46 14.43
N ALA A 398 7.00 -12.07 13.54
CA ALA A 398 8.40 -11.85 13.88
C ALA A 398 9.02 -10.74 13.03
N VAL A 399 9.93 -9.98 13.64
CA VAL A 399 10.80 -9.02 12.95
C VAL A 399 12.22 -9.16 13.47
N PHE A 400 13.16 -9.36 12.54
CA PHE A 400 14.56 -9.07 12.72
C PHE A 400 14.80 -7.62 12.32
N ARG A 401 15.28 -6.80 13.25
CA ARG A 401 15.55 -5.38 13.02
C ARG A 401 17.01 -5.07 13.27
N TYR A 402 17.67 -4.47 12.29
CA TYR A 402 18.93 -3.77 12.48
C TYR A 402 18.69 -2.26 12.51
N GLN A 403 19.23 -1.59 13.52
CA GLN A 403 19.29 -0.14 13.61
C GLN A 403 20.73 0.30 13.82
N ARG A 404 21.19 1.25 13.00
CA ARG A 404 22.56 1.75 13.04
C ARG A 404 23.02 2.21 14.42
N ASP A 405 22.10 2.74 15.22
CA ASP A 405 22.39 3.31 16.54
C ASP A 405 21.97 2.41 17.72
N HIS A 406 21.21 1.32 17.48
CA HIS A 406 20.62 0.48 18.54
C HIS A 406 20.99 -1.02 18.43
N GLY A 407 21.75 -1.41 17.41
CA GLY A 407 22.18 -2.79 17.21
C GLY A 407 21.10 -3.64 16.55
N ILE A 408 20.91 -4.86 17.03
CA ILE A 408 19.89 -5.79 16.53
C ILE A 408 18.76 -5.92 17.54
N THR A 409 17.53 -6.00 17.07
CA THR A 409 16.36 -6.39 17.84
C THR A 409 15.67 -7.58 17.19
N TRP A 410 15.40 -8.63 17.96
CA TRP A 410 14.46 -9.69 17.62
C TRP A 410 13.16 -9.43 18.36
N ARG A 411 12.08 -9.16 17.64
CA ARG A 411 10.76 -8.96 18.23
C ARG A 411 9.77 -9.95 17.62
N ALA A 412 9.22 -10.87 18.41
CA ALA A 412 8.41 -11.97 17.87
C ALA A 412 7.43 -12.58 18.88
N THR A 413 6.48 -13.37 18.39
CA THR A 413 5.58 -14.21 19.20
C THR A 413 6.23 -15.51 19.69
N TRP A 414 7.48 -15.76 19.28
CA TRP A 414 8.27 -16.94 19.63
C TRP A 414 9.73 -16.52 19.87
N ASP A 415 10.41 -17.23 20.77
CA ASP A 415 11.81 -16.95 21.07
C ASP A 415 12.73 -17.73 20.13
N MET A 416 13.86 -17.12 19.81
CA MET A 416 14.93 -17.71 19.03
C MET A 416 16.28 -17.20 19.54
N ASP A 417 17.26 -18.10 19.62
CA ASP A 417 18.66 -17.72 19.81
C ASP A 417 19.40 -17.65 18.48
N PHE A 418 20.00 -16.49 18.19
CA PHE A 418 20.87 -16.37 17.04
C PHE A 418 22.11 -17.25 17.20
N GLU A 419 22.40 -18.03 16.15
CA GLU A 419 23.63 -18.80 16.05
C GLU A 419 24.88 -17.91 16.10
N SER A 420 26.01 -18.52 16.45
CA SER A 420 27.27 -17.80 16.68
C SER A 420 27.82 -17.10 15.43
N ASN A 421 27.64 -17.71 14.26
CA ASN A 421 27.93 -17.14 12.93
C ASN A 421 27.12 -15.87 12.66
N VAL A 422 25.79 -15.90 12.86
CA VAL A 422 24.91 -14.73 12.68
C VAL A 422 25.36 -13.59 13.60
N LYS A 423 25.59 -13.88 14.88
CA LYS A 423 26.12 -12.93 15.87
C LYS A 423 27.43 -12.29 15.40
N LYS A 424 28.40 -13.09 14.94
CA LYS A 424 29.70 -12.60 14.42
C LYS A 424 29.52 -11.71 13.18
N SER A 425 28.71 -12.15 12.22
CA SER A 425 28.46 -11.45 10.96
C SER A 425 27.88 -10.05 11.19
N TRP A 426 26.89 -9.94 12.08
CA TRP A 426 26.30 -8.63 12.41
C TRP A 426 27.14 -7.78 13.35
N LYS A 427 27.90 -8.38 14.28
CA LYS A 427 28.91 -7.65 15.06
C LYS A 427 29.94 -6.97 14.15
N SER A 428 30.33 -7.63 13.06
CA SER A 428 31.20 -7.05 12.04
C SER A 428 30.56 -5.86 11.33
N VAL A 429 29.25 -5.91 11.02
CA VAL A 429 28.51 -4.75 10.47
C VAL A 429 28.55 -3.57 11.45
N TRP A 430 28.32 -3.84 12.75
CA TRP A 430 28.37 -2.82 13.80
C TRP A 430 29.74 -2.14 13.88
N GLN A 431 30.81 -2.94 13.96
CA GLN A 431 32.20 -2.44 14.05
C GLN A 431 32.61 -1.59 12.83
N MET A 432 32.09 -1.88 11.64
CA MET A 432 32.33 -1.05 10.45
C MET A 432 31.67 0.33 10.52
N ARG A 433 30.61 0.48 11.32
CA ARG A 433 29.82 1.72 11.40
C ARG A 433 30.15 2.55 12.64
N ARG A 434 30.71 1.95 13.70
CA ARG A 434 31.02 2.61 14.99
C ARG A 434 32.31 2.07 15.61
N SER A 435 33.10 2.96 16.17
CA SER A 435 34.42 2.65 16.74
C SER A 435 34.42 2.33 18.24
N SER A 436 33.38 2.68 19.01
CA SER A 436 33.48 2.71 20.49
C SER A 436 32.21 2.41 21.30
N SER A 437 31.05 2.15 20.70
CA SER A 437 29.81 1.82 21.44
C SER A 437 29.59 0.32 21.59
N GLU A 438 29.01 -0.08 22.72
CA GLU A 438 28.64 -1.46 23.00
C GLU A 438 27.63 -1.97 21.96
N TRP A 439 27.87 -3.18 21.45
CA TRP A 439 26.98 -3.84 20.49
C TRP A 439 25.90 -4.61 21.26
N THR A 440 24.63 -4.28 20.99
CA THR A 440 23.48 -4.85 21.68
C THR A 440 22.66 -5.76 20.76
N ILE A 441 22.20 -6.88 21.32
CA ILE A 441 21.14 -7.71 20.76
C ILE A 441 19.99 -7.68 21.77
N THR A 442 18.89 -7.05 21.39
CA THR A 442 17.67 -6.98 22.20
C THR A 442 16.70 -8.06 21.75
N LYS A 443 16.05 -8.74 22.70
CA LYS A 443 14.95 -9.66 22.43
C LYS A 443 13.68 -9.15 23.08
N GLU A 444 12.60 -9.13 22.32
CA GLU A 444 11.29 -8.64 22.73
C GLU A 444 10.22 -9.69 22.38
N VAL A 445 9.65 -10.34 23.39
CA VAL A 445 8.58 -11.32 23.19
C VAL A 445 7.23 -10.60 23.22
N ILE A 446 6.48 -10.69 22.13
CA ILE A 446 5.17 -10.05 21.95
C ILE A 446 4.06 -10.78 22.75
N GLY A 447 4.29 -12.06 23.07
CA GLY A 447 3.33 -12.94 23.76
C GLY A 447 2.91 -14.12 22.87
N CYS A 448 1.92 -14.91 23.30
CA CYS A 448 1.51 -16.16 22.64
C CYS A 448 0.74 -15.99 21.31
N GLY A 449 0.70 -14.79 20.73
CA GLY A 449 0.08 -14.51 19.43
C GLY A 449 -1.45 -14.54 19.40
N LYS A 450 -2.13 -14.78 20.52
CA LYS A 450 -3.61 -14.85 20.60
C LYS A 450 -4.31 -13.57 20.12
N ASP A 451 -3.68 -12.41 20.30
CA ASP A 451 -4.24 -11.11 19.89
C ASP A 451 -3.96 -10.79 18.41
N ILE A 452 -3.21 -11.64 17.70
CA ILE A 452 -2.87 -11.46 16.28
C ILE A 452 -3.84 -12.28 15.44
N GLN A 453 -4.91 -11.63 14.97
CA GLN A 453 -5.95 -12.29 14.16
C GLN A 453 -5.68 -12.20 12.65
N SER A 454 -4.73 -11.36 12.25
CA SER A 454 -4.39 -11.09 10.85
C SER A 454 -2.95 -10.63 10.67
N HIS A 455 -2.49 -10.57 9.41
CA HIS A 455 -1.23 -9.90 9.07
C HIS A 455 -1.29 -8.39 9.36
N GLY A 456 -2.46 -7.75 9.32
CA GLY A 456 -2.64 -6.37 9.76
C GLY A 456 -2.35 -6.18 11.26
N ASP A 457 -2.86 -7.07 12.11
CA ASP A 457 -2.56 -7.03 13.55
C ASP A 457 -1.08 -7.32 13.83
N ALA A 458 -0.47 -8.24 13.06
CA ALA A 458 0.96 -8.52 13.16
C ALA A 458 1.80 -7.26 12.91
N ILE A 459 1.48 -6.46 11.88
CA ILE A 459 2.18 -5.20 11.57
C ILE A 459 2.18 -4.24 12.76
N ILE A 460 1.04 -4.11 13.46
CA ILE A 460 0.91 -3.25 14.63
C ILE A 460 1.73 -3.78 15.80
N GLN A 461 1.63 -5.09 16.08
CA GLN A 461 2.33 -5.71 17.19
C GLN A 461 3.86 -5.71 17.01
N LEU A 462 4.33 -5.81 15.77
CA LEU A 462 5.76 -5.74 15.42
C LEU A 462 6.33 -4.32 15.52
N GLN A 463 5.48 -3.29 15.57
CA GLN A 463 5.90 -1.88 15.67
C GLN A 463 6.99 -1.54 14.64
N LEU A 464 6.77 -1.91 13.38
CA LEU A 464 7.73 -1.68 12.30
C LEU A 464 8.05 -0.19 12.16
N ILE A 465 9.33 0.14 11.99
CA ILE A 465 9.81 1.52 11.90
C ILE A 465 9.59 2.06 10.48
N ASN A 466 9.82 1.22 9.48
CA ASN A 466 9.71 1.63 8.10
C ASN A 466 8.25 1.62 7.65
N GLU A 467 7.86 2.58 6.81
CA GLU A 467 6.55 2.57 6.17
C GLU A 467 6.47 1.42 5.17
N ILE A 468 5.70 0.38 5.52
CA ILE A 468 5.48 -0.79 4.68
C ILE A 468 4.12 -0.80 3.97
N LEU A 469 3.14 -0.06 4.50
CA LEU A 469 1.75 -0.05 4.08
C LEU A 469 1.11 1.29 4.45
N ARG A 470 0.13 1.77 3.67
CA ARG A 470 -0.63 2.97 4.02
C ARG A 470 -1.46 2.74 5.29
N PRO A 471 -1.64 3.77 6.14
CA PRO A 471 -2.52 3.68 7.30
C PRO A 471 -3.96 3.28 6.96
N ILE A 472 -4.55 3.84 5.89
CA ILE A 472 -5.92 3.49 5.47
C ILE A 472 -6.02 2.02 5.03
N SER A 473 -4.97 1.51 4.37
CA SER A 473 -4.92 0.14 3.90
C SER A 473 -4.76 -0.85 5.06
N LEU A 474 -3.93 -0.50 6.06
CA LEU A 474 -3.82 -1.25 7.31
C LEU A 474 -5.16 -1.31 8.04
N GLN A 475 -5.83 -0.15 8.17
CA GLN A 475 -7.15 -0.05 8.77
C GLN A 475 -8.17 -0.93 8.06
N GLN A 476 -8.18 -0.95 6.73
CA GLN A 476 -9.10 -1.80 5.97
C GLN A 476 -8.85 -3.30 6.23
N ILE A 477 -7.58 -3.74 6.30
CA ILE A 477 -7.24 -5.13 6.67
C ILE A 477 -7.81 -5.45 8.06
N GLN A 478 -7.64 -4.54 9.03
CA GLN A 478 -8.18 -4.75 10.37
C GLN A 478 -9.71 -4.78 10.43
N ILE A 479 -10.40 -3.93 9.67
CA ILE A 479 -11.87 -3.91 9.60
C ILE A 479 -12.35 -5.25 9.01
N GLU A 480 -11.76 -5.68 7.90
CA GLU A 480 -12.08 -6.95 7.24
C GLU A 480 -12.01 -8.13 8.23
N HIS A 481 -10.94 -8.21 9.01
CA HIS A 481 -10.76 -9.30 9.98
C HIS A 481 -11.65 -9.16 11.22
N LYS A 482 -11.82 -7.95 11.77
CA LYS A 482 -12.68 -7.72 12.94
C LYS A 482 -14.15 -8.04 12.65
N MET A 483 -14.62 -7.69 11.46
CA MET A 483 -16.00 -7.99 11.04
C MET A 483 -16.25 -9.47 10.77
N ARG A 484 -15.21 -10.28 10.54
CA ARG A 484 -15.34 -11.75 10.44
C ARG A 484 -15.12 -12.48 11.77
N ALA A 485 -14.22 -11.99 12.61
CA ALA A 485 -13.89 -12.61 13.90
C ALA A 485 -15.05 -12.56 14.92
N ALA A 486 -15.93 -11.54 14.82
CA ALA A 486 -17.10 -11.42 15.68
C ALA A 486 -18.08 -12.60 15.56
N SER A 487 -18.04 -13.34 14.45
CA SER A 487 -18.78 -14.59 14.22
C SER A 487 -18.34 -15.73 15.16
N GLY A 488 -17.09 -15.70 15.65
CA GLY A 488 -16.55 -16.70 16.58
C GLY A 488 -16.98 -16.52 18.05
N MET A 489 -17.42 -15.32 18.44
CA MET A 489 -17.92 -15.06 19.80
C MET A 489 -19.41 -15.44 19.98
N CYS A 490 -20.12 -15.74 18.90
CA CYS A 490 -21.51 -16.21 18.95
C CYS A 490 -21.64 -17.73 19.15
N LEU A 491 -20.57 -18.51 19.06
CA LEU A 491 -20.61 -19.97 19.17
C LEU A 491 -20.31 -20.53 20.58
N ASP A 492 -19.91 -19.67 21.54
CA ASP A 492 -19.66 -20.07 22.94
C ASP A 492 -20.83 -19.73 23.89
N ARG A 493 -22.06 -19.76 23.39
CA ARG A 493 -23.27 -19.78 24.22
C ARG A 493 -24.17 -20.93 23.81
N HIS A 494 -23.87 -22.13 24.30
CA HIS A 494 -24.87 -23.08 24.80
C HIS A 494 -24.23 -24.11 25.74
#